data_AF-A0A031IF31-F1
#
_entry.id   AF-A0A031IF31-F1
#
_cell.length_a   1.000
_cell.length_b   1.000
_cell.length_c   1.000
_cell.angle_alpha   90.00
_cell.angle_beta   90.00
_cell.angle_gamma   90.00
#
_symmetry.space_group_name_H-M   'P 1'
#
loop_
_entity.id
_entity.type
_entity.pdbx_description
1 polymer ?
#
loop_
_entity_poly.entity_id
_entity_poly.type
_entity_poly.pdbx_seq_one_letter_code
_entity_poly.pdbx_strand_id
1 'polypeptide(L)'
;MYDVISLPAGTTQVTIERYLVHAHPHPRPYRPARLIALRQSGGVMHRLYRTEREIVLSPHEALAPQVQRLSFSQQERVLAYIEERRASFGFDEGEEYKFYLLEVAYELRHLPRTDRPIRAHTYYQLDELLSGRPLVLRARS
;
A
#
# COMPACT_ATOMS: atom_id res chain seq x y z
N MET A 1 15.09 -7.30 7.74
CA MET A 1 13.64 -7.07 7.51
C MET A 1 13.26 -5.82 8.28
N TYR A 2 12.53 -4.88 7.69
CA TYR A 2 12.06 -3.68 8.39
C TYR A 2 10.70 -3.94 9.06
N ASP A 3 10.32 -3.10 10.01
CA ASP A 3 9.00 -3.20 10.64
C ASP A 3 7.91 -2.67 9.71
N VAL A 4 8.01 -1.39 9.31
CA VAL A 4 6.97 -0.73 8.51
C VAL A 4 7.60 -0.09 7.27
N ILE A 5 7.11 -0.43 6.08
CA ILE A 5 7.31 0.37 4.88
C ILE A 5 6.17 1.36 4.74
N SER A 6 6.50 2.60 4.50
CA SER A 6 5.54 3.67 4.29
C SER A 6 5.58 4.11 2.83
N LEU A 7 4.41 4.10 2.18
CA LEU A 7 4.24 4.37 0.75
C LEU A 7 3.37 5.62 0.54
N PRO A 8 3.75 6.52 -0.38
CA PRO A 8 2.87 7.61 -0.76
C PRO A 8 1.67 7.05 -1.53
N ALA A 9 0.45 7.35 -1.06
CA ALA A 9 -0.77 6.91 -1.73
C ALA A 9 -1.46 8.05 -2.49
N GLY A 10 -1.21 9.32 -2.09
CA GLY A 10 -1.72 10.49 -2.79
C GLY A 10 -3.23 10.40 -3.03
N THR A 11 -3.65 10.63 -4.29
CA THR A 11 -5.05 10.54 -4.71
C THR A 11 -5.60 9.12 -4.74
N THR A 12 -4.75 8.09 -4.84
CA THR A 12 -5.18 6.68 -4.87
C THR A 12 -5.54 6.14 -3.49
N GLN A 13 -5.30 6.89 -2.41
CA GLN A 13 -5.52 6.39 -1.06
C GLN A 13 -6.96 5.97 -0.79
N VAL A 14 -7.94 6.74 -1.28
CA VAL A 14 -9.36 6.40 -1.09
C VAL A 14 -9.70 5.06 -1.74
N THR A 15 -9.24 4.84 -2.97
CA THR A 15 -9.41 3.57 -3.70
C THR A 15 -8.69 2.42 -3.00
N ILE A 16 -7.46 2.65 -2.51
CA ILE A 16 -6.72 1.64 -1.76
C ILE A 16 -7.45 1.26 -0.47
N GLU A 17 -7.95 2.23 0.30
CA GLU A 17 -8.64 1.97 1.57
C GLU A 17 -10.01 1.33 1.36
N ARG A 18 -10.71 1.66 0.26
CA ARG A 18 -12.00 1.07 -0.12
C ARG A 18 -11.88 -0.43 -0.41
N TYR A 19 -10.88 -0.80 -1.20
CA TYR A 19 -10.72 -2.18 -1.65
C TYR A 19 -9.70 -2.98 -0.83
N LEU A 20 -8.94 -2.31 0.06
CA LEU A 20 -7.79 -2.88 0.75
C LEU A 20 -6.80 -3.52 -0.23
N VAL A 21 -6.51 -2.82 -1.33
CA VAL A 21 -5.56 -3.26 -2.35
C VAL A 21 -4.63 -2.11 -2.68
N HIS A 22 -3.32 -2.33 -2.56
CA HIS A 22 -2.30 -1.40 -3.04
C HIS A 22 -1.55 -2.01 -4.22
N ALA A 23 -1.17 -1.20 -5.21
CA ALA A 23 -0.39 -1.67 -6.34
C ALA A 23 0.70 -0.68 -6.76
N HIS A 24 1.77 -1.21 -7.35
CA HIS A 24 2.81 -0.43 -8.02
C HIS A 24 3.39 -1.17 -9.23
N PRO A 25 4.00 -0.44 -10.20
CA PRO A 25 4.72 -1.06 -11.31
C PRO A 25 5.79 -2.01 -10.79
N HIS A 26 5.91 -3.20 -11.37
CA HIS A 26 6.87 -4.24 -10.99
C HIS A 26 7.97 -4.33 -12.06
N PRO A 27 9.27 -4.39 -11.66
CA PRO A 27 9.78 -4.50 -10.30
C PRO A 27 10.04 -3.15 -9.60
N ARG A 28 9.99 -3.16 -8.26
CA ARG A 28 10.51 -2.10 -7.39
C ARG A 28 11.48 -2.69 -6.37
N PRO A 29 12.62 -2.04 -6.09
CA PRO A 29 13.64 -2.57 -5.17
C PRO A 29 13.28 -2.29 -3.70
N TYR A 30 12.05 -2.59 -3.28
CA TYR A 30 11.63 -2.40 -1.88
C TYR A 30 12.22 -3.50 -1.01
N ARG A 31 12.79 -3.11 0.13
CA ARG A 31 13.27 -4.05 1.14
C ARG A 31 12.05 -4.64 1.87
N PRO A 32 12.07 -5.93 2.23
CA PRO A 32 10.95 -6.55 2.94
C PRO A 32 10.62 -5.82 4.25
N ALA A 33 9.33 -5.57 4.48
CA ALA A 33 8.79 -5.01 5.70
C ALA A 33 7.58 -5.83 6.20
N ARG A 34 7.34 -5.82 7.51
CA ARG A 34 6.24 -6.59 8.13
C ARG A 34 4.87 -5.95 7.93
N LEU A 35 4.84 -4.62 7.86
CA LEU A 35 3.63 -3.81 7.77
C LEU A 35 3.78 -2.73 6.70
N ILE A 36 2.64 -2.27 6.18
CA ILE A 36 2.55 -1.16 5.24
C ILE A 36 1.81 0.00 5.91
N ALA A 37 2.31 1.22 5.75
CA ALA A 37 1.61 2.46 6.08
C ALA A 37 1.41 3.30 4.82
N LEU A 38 0.18 3.75 4.56
CA LEU A 38 -0.12 4.61 3.43
C LEU A 38 -0.11 6.07 3.88
N ARG A 39 0.58 6.92 3.12
CA ARG A 39 0.67 8.36 3.43
C ARG A 39 -0.22 9.19 2.53
N GLN A 40 -1.00 10.05 3.19
CA GLN A 40 -1.73 11.14 2.56
C GLN A 40 -0.83 12.36 2.31
N SER A 41 -1.40 13.37 1.67
CA SER A 41 -0.84 14.73 1.65
C SER A 41 -0.46 15.18 3.07
N GLY A 42 0.70 15.82 3.20
CA GLY A 42 1.27 16.18 4.51
C GLY A 42 1.89 15.01 5.29
N GLY A 43 1.90 13.80 4.71
CA GLY A 43 2.60 12.63 5.26
C GLY A 43 1.87 11.92 6.39
N VAL A 44 0.59 12.23 6.60
CA VAL A 44 -0.25 11.62 7.63
C VAL A 44 -0.50 10.14 7.33
N MET A 45 -0.38 9.31 8.36
CA MET A 45 -0.65 7.87 8.32
C MET A 45 -1.80 7.55 9.28
N HIS A 46 -2.85 6.93 8.76
CA HIS A 46 -4.06 6.59 9.53
C HIS A 46 -4.06 5.16 10.05
N ARG A 47 -3.44 4.25 9.31
CA ARG A 47 -3.51 2.81 9.57
C ARG A 47 -2.20 2.11 9.20
N LEU A 48 -1.98 0.99 9.85
CA LEU A 48 -1.00 -0.02 9.48
C LEU A 48 -1.72 -1.22 8.89
N TYR A 49 -1.18 -1.74 7.80
CA TYR A 49 -1.73 -2.87 7.08
C TYR A 49 -0.77 -4.06 7.11
N ARG A 50 -1.32 -5.26 7.21
CA ARG A 50 -0.60 -6.50 6.88
C ARG A 50 -0.92 -6.87 5.44
N THR A 51 0.03 -7.55 4.80
CA THR A 51 -0.19 -8.13 3.49
C THR A 51 -0.73 -9.55 3.66
N GLU A 52 -1.99 -9.78 3.27
CA GLU A 52 -2.59 -11.11 3.22
C GLU A 52 -1.97 -11.93 2.08
N ARG A 53 -1.81 -11.28 0.92
CA ARG A 53 -1.33 -11.92 -0.30
C ARG A 53 -0.66 -10.89 -1.21
N GLU A 54 0.36 -11.36 -1.92
CA GLU A 54 0.99 -10.63 -3.00
C GLU A 54 0.77 -11.38 -4.31
N ILE A 55 0.44 -10.66 -5.37
CA ILE A 55 0.36 -11.19 -6.73
C ILE A 55 1.02 -10.21 -7.69
N VAL A 56 1.63 -10.74 -8.75
CA VAL A 56 2.14 -9.95 -9.87
C VAL A 56 1.35 -10.35 -11.10
N LEU A 57 0.77 -9.38 -11.78
CA LEU A 57 -0.01 -9.58 -13.00
C LEU A 57 -0.03 -8.30 -13.85
N SER A 58 -0.32 -8.48 -15.14
CA SER A 58 -0.68 -7.37 -16.03
C SER A 58 -2.10 -6.89 -15.70
N PRO A 59 -2.29 -5.61 -15.34
CA PRO A 59 -3.61 -5.08 -15.00
C PRO A 59 -4.58 -5.04 -16.20
N HIS A 60 -4.07 -5.27 -17.42
CA HIS A 60 -4.84 -5.26 -18.66
C HIS A 60 -5.43 -6.62 -19.02
N GLU A 61 -5.01 -7.70 -18.36
CA GLU A 61 -5.49 -9.05 -18.61
C GLU A 61 -6.70 -9.36 -17.72
N ALA A 62 -7.86 -9.62 -18.34
CA ALA A 62 -9.14 -9.73 -17.64
C ALA A 62 -9.20 -10.87 -16.60
N LEU A 63 -8.45 -11.96 -16.78
CA LEU A 63 -8.54 -13.18 -15.97
C LEU A 63 -7.17 -13.83 -15.77
N ALA A 64 -6.21 -13.07 -15.26
CA ALA A 64 -4.88 -13.59 -14.94
C ALA A 64 -4.97 -14.83 -14.01
N PRO A 65 -4.28 -15.96 -14.30
CA PRO A 65 -4.31 -17.17 -13.49
C PRO A 65 -4.02 -16.95 -12.00
N GLN A 66 -3.23 -15.92 -11.69
CA GLN A 66 -2.90 -15.49 -10.34
C GLN A 66 -4.15 -15.07 -9.54
N VAL A 67 -5.12 -14.42 -10.19
CA VAL A 67 -6.40 -13.99 -9.58
C VAL A 67 -7.27 -15.21 -9.31
N GLN A 68 -7.33 -16.18 -10.22
CA GLN A 68 -8.17 -17.38 -10.06
C GLN A 68 -7.78 -18.23 -8.84
N ARG A 69 -6.55 -18.10 -8.34
CA ARG A 69 -6.05 -18.80 -7.14
C ARG A 69 -6.39 -18.09 -5.83
N LEU A 70 -6.99 -16.90 -5.88
CA LEU A 70 -7.43 -16.16 -4.71
C LEU A 70 -8.79 -16.65 -4.22
N SER A 71 -9.12 -16.38 -2.96
CA SER A 71 -10.50 -16.56 -2.47
C SER A 71 -11.47 -15.61 -3.18
N PHE A 72 -12.76 -15.94 -3.19
CA PHE A 72 -13.79 -15.12 -3.86
C PHE A 72 -13.76 -13.64 -3.42
N SER A 73 -13.69 -13.38 -2.11
CA SER A 73 -13.59 -12.01 -1.58
C SER A 73 -12.31 -11.27 -2.03
N GLN A 74 -11.18 -11.99 -2.15
CA GLN A 74 -9.94 -11.40 -2.64
C GLN A 74 -10.01 -11.10 -4.15
N GLN A 75 -10.65 -11.97 -4.94
CA GLN A 75 -10.87 -11.73 -6.36
C GLN A 75 -11.72 -10.47 -6.57
N GLU A 76 -12.85 -10.38 -5.87
CA GLU A 76 -13.76 -9.22 -5.94
C GLU A 76 -13.03 -7.91 -5.62
N ARG A 77 -12.29 -7.87 -4.51
CA ARG A 77 -11.50 -6.69 -4.11
C ARG A 77 -10.47 -6.27 -5.16
N VAL A 78 -9.71 -7.23 -5.70
CA VAL A 78 -8.66 -6.95 -6.71
C VAL A 78 -9.26 -6.48 -8.02
N LEU A 79 -10.29 -7.17 -8.52
CA LEU A 79 -10.93 -6.82 -9.79
C LEU A 79 -11.60 -5.44 -9.72
N ALA A 80 -12.34 -5.16 -8.65
CA ALA A 80 -12.96 -3.86 -8.44
C ALA A 80 -11.91 -2.73 -8.27
N TYR A 81 -10.81 -3.01 -7.56
CA TYR A 81 -9.68 -2.08 -7.47
C TYR A 81 -9.07 -1.78 -8.85
N ILE A 82 -8.83 -2.80 -9.67
CA ILE A 82 -8.29 -2.64 -11.03
C ILE A 82 -9.24 -1.81 -11.89
N GLU A 83 -10.54 -2.11 -11.84
CA GLU A 83 -11.55 -1.38 -12.60
C GLU A 83 -11.60 0.11 -12.20
N GLU A 84 -11.74 0.42 -10.90
CA GLU A 84 -11.81 1.80 -10.42
C GLU A 84 -10.51 2.56 -10.68
N ARG A 85 -9.35 1.93 -10.44
CA ARG A 85 -8.06 2.55 -10.68
C ARG A 85 -7.86 2.83 -12.17
N ARG A 86 -8.27 1.92 -13.07
CA ARG A 86 -8.20 2.10 -14.52
C ARG A 86 -9.02 3.31 -14.98
N ALA A 87 -10.19 3.53 -14.40
CA ALA A 87 -11.06 4.66 -14.72
C ALA A 87 -10.58 6.01 -14.15
N SER A 88 -9.57 6.02 -13.27
CA SER A 88 -9.13 7.22 -12.54
C SER A 88 -7.63 7.49 -12.72
N PHE A 89 -6.78 6.93 -11.86
CA PHE A 89 -5.32 7.14 -11.87
C PHE A 89 -4.63 6.39 -13.02
N GLY A 90 -5.26 5.33 -13.53
CA GLY A 90 -4.73 4.47 -14.57
C GLY A 90 -3.67 3.46 -14.10
N PHE A 91 -3.18 2.73 -15.08
CA PHE A 91 -2.02 1.85 -15.01
C PHE A 91 -1.14 2.19 -16.21
N ASP A 92 0.18 2.02 -16.06
CA ASP A 92 1.12 2.21 -17.17
C ASP A 92 0.96 1.06 -18.19
N GLU A 93 1.01 1.39 -19.48
CA GLU A 93 0.86 0.40 -20.55
C GLU A 93 2.07 -0.55 -20.59
N GLY A 94 1.80 -1.85 -20.79
CA GLY A 94 2.84 -2.87 -20.96
C GLY A 94 3.60 -3.26 -19.69
N GLU A 95 3.27 -2.68 -18.54
CA GLU A 95 3.92 -2.96 -17.27
C GLU A 95 3.14 -3.98 -16.43
N GLU A 96 3.88 -4.91 -15.81
CA GLU A 96 3.32 -5.72 -14.74
C GLU A 96 3.17 -4.88 -13.48
N TYR A 97 2.17 -5.19 -12.68
CA TYR A 97 1.97 -4.56 -11.38
C TYR A 97 2.02 -5.61 -10.28
N LYS A 98 2.68 -5.25 -9.18
CA LYS A 98 2.62 -6.02 -7.94
C LYS A 98 1.48 -5.47 -7.08
N PHE A 99 0.52 -6.33 -6.77
CA PHE A 99 -0.63 -6.03 -5.94
C PHE A 99 -0.44 -6.64 -4.56
N TYR A 100 -0.72 -5.84 -3.54
CA TYR A 100 -0.76 -6.20 -2.13
C TYR A 100 -2.21 -6.21 -1.71
N LEU A 101 -2.73 -7.38 -1.35
CA LEU A 101 -4.02 -7.50 -0.72
C LEU A 101 -3.81 -7.27 0.78
N LEU A 102 -4.50 -6.27 1.31
CA LEU A 102 -4.24 -5.70 2.62
C LEU A 102 -5.31 -6.13 3.62
N GLU A 103 -4.88 -6.25 4.86
CA GLU A 103 -5.74 -6.31 6.04
C GLU A 103 -5.36 -5.19 7.00
N VAL A 104 -6.33 -4.52 7.60
CA VAL A 104 -6.07 -3.50 8.63
C VAL A 104 -5.54 -4.19 9.88
N ALA A 105 -4.27 -3.94 10.20
CA ALA A 105 -3.64 -4.49 11.40
C ALA A 105 -3.77 -3.55 12.61
N TYR A 106 -3.74 -2.24 12.38
CA TYR A 106 -3.82 -1.25 13.45
C TYR A 106 -4.32 0.11 12.95
N GLU A 107 -5.09 0.81 13.78
CA GLU A 107 -5.48 2.20 13.55
C GLU A 107 -4.61 3.19 14.36
N LEU A 108 -3.96 4.11 13.66
CA LEU A 108 -3.10 5.13 14.24
C LEU A 108 -3.91 6.38 14.61
N ARG A 109 -4.69 6.30 15.69
CA ARG A 109 -5.62 7.38 16.11
C ARG A 109 -4.97 8.74 16.39
N HIS A 110 -3.68 8.76 16.70
CA HIS A 110 -2.93 9.99 16.94
C HIS A 110 -2.36 10.62 15.66
N LEU A 111 -2.65 10.02 14.48
CA LEU A 111 -2.34 10.55 13.15
C LEU A 111 -0.86 10.96 12.99
N PRO A 112 0.10 10.03 13.22
CA PRO A 112 1.50 10.33 13.04
C PRO A 112 1.77 10.76 11.61
N ARG A 113 2.67 11.72 11.45
CA ARG A 113 3.03 12.30 10.16
C ARG A 113 4.52 12.55 10.06
N THR A 114 4.97 12.66 8.82
CA THR A 114 6.36 12.94 8.49
C THR A 114 6.73 14.38 8.83
N ASP A 115 7.99 14.62 9.20
CA ASP A 115 8.57 15.94 9.43
C ASP A 115 8.48 16.88 8.22
N ARG A 116 8.51 16.31 7.02
CA ARG A 116 8.43 17.01 5.74
C ARG A 116 7.74 16.16 4.68
N PRO A 117 7.21 16.73 3.59
CA PRO A 117 6.65 15.95 2.49
C PRO A 117 7.69 14.98 1.88
N ILE A 118 7.35 13.69 1.81
CA ILE A 118 8.21 12.65 1.23
C ILE A 118 7.47 11.96 0.08
N ARG A 119 8.00 12.12 -1.14
CA ARG A 119 7.47 11.48 -2.36
C ARG A 119 7.99 10.06 -2.59
N ALA A 120 9.04 9.65 -1.89
CA ALA A 120 9.60 8.30 -1.98
C ALA A 120 8.99 7.35 -0.94
N HIS A 121 9.19 6.05 -1.10
CA HIS A 121 8.95 5.12 0.01
C HIS A 121 9.93 5.41 1.16
N THR A 122 9.58 5.04 2.38
CA THR A 122 10.47 5.15 3.54
C THR A 122 10.15 4.08 4.57
N TYR A 123 11.04 3.87 5.55
CA TYR A 123 10.87 2.84 6.56
C TYR A 123 10.80 3.45 7.95
N TYR A 124 10.01 2.84 8.82
CA TYR A 124 9.85 3.22 10.21
C TYR A 124 10.01 1.99 11.11
N GLN A 125 10.49 2.25 12.33
CA GLN A 125 10.31 1.31 13.44
C GLN A 125 8.84 1.33 13.86
N LEU A 126 8.30 0.18 14.28
CA LEU A 126 6.90 0.12 14.70
C LEU A 126 6.64 1.03 15.91
N ASP A 127 7.53 0.98 16.91
CA ASP A 127 7.41 1.75 18.15
C ASP A 127 7.41 3.27 17.90
N GLU A 128 8.09 3.73 16.85
CA GLU A 128 8.08 5.15 16.47
C GLU A 128 6.66 5.58 16.06
N LEU A 129 6.01 4.77 15.20
CA LEU A 129 4.63 5.03 14.74
C LEU A 129 3.59 4.83 15.83
N LEU A 130 3.90 4.08 16.89
CA LEU A 130 3.01 3.84 18.03
C LEU A 130 3.30 4.77 19.21
N SER A 131 4.34 5.62 19.13
CA SER A 131 4.80 6.45 20.26
C SER A 131 3.81 7.52 20.72
N GLY A 132 2.74 7.77 19.96
CA GLY A 132 1.77 8.84 20.25
C GLY A 132 2.23 10.24 19.84
N ARG A 133 3.48 10.37 19.35
CA ARG A 133 3.99 11.65 18.85
C ARG A 133 3.40 11.99 17.47
N PRO A 134 3.10 13.26 17.20
CA PRO A 134 2.58 13.66 15.89
C PRO A 134 3.66 13.58 14.80
N LEU A 135 4.93 13.78 15.13
CA LEU A 135 6.04 13.74 14.17
C LEU A 135 6.87 12.47 14.41
N VAL A 136 7.08 11.71 13.34
CA VAL A 136 7.81 10.43 13.39
C VAL A 136 9.13 10.47 12.63
N LEU A 137 10.14 9.85 13.21
CA LEU A 137 11.49 9.74 12.67
C LEU A 137 11.67 8.48 11.84
N ARG A 138 12.36 8.60 10.71
CA ARG A 138 12.64 7.46 9.83
C ARG A 138 13.58 6.46 10.52
N ALA A 139 13.43 5.18 10.20
CA ALA A 139 14.40 4.18 10.59
C ALA A 139 15.79 4.54 10.03
N ARG A 140 16.82 4.45 10.88
CA ARG A 140 18.20 4.60 10.42
C ARG A 140 18.54 3.40 9.53
N SER A 141 19.12 3.68 8.37
CA SER A 141 19.53 2.68 7.37
C SER A 141 20.70 1.84 7.83
#